data_AF-A0A7C3P599-F1
#
_entry.id   AF-A0A7C3P599-F1
#
_cell.length_a   1.000
_cell.length_b   1.000
_cell.length_c   1.000
_cell.angle_alpha   90.00
_cell.angle_beta   90.00
_cell.angle_gamma   90.00
#
_symmetry.space_group_name_H-M   'P 1'
#
loop_
_entity.id
_entity.type
_entity.pdbx_description
1 polymer ?
#
loop_
_entity_poly.entity_id
_entity_poly.type
_entity_poly.pdbx_seq_one_letter_code
_entity_poly.pdbx_strand_id
1 'polypeptide(L)'
;QEARAAMAKAGLPILPGSPEVIDSVSDALDIAKEIGYPVLVKASAGGGGRGMRIVRSPEELPALMVQAQQEAQAAFNCPDVYIEKFVGAPRHIEFQVMADSHGNVEVFGERECSIQRRHQKLVEEATSVAVTPELRAEMTARLKKAMAEVGYSNAGTVEFLMDETGKLYFIEVNARIQVEHPVTEMITGVDLVKSQILVAAGARMSEIVPKGVSINGHAIECRINAEHPEKFTPSPGKITALNLPGGIGVRVDTAMYADGVIPPYYDSLAAKLITHGRDRSEAIARMQRALEMFVVEGIHTSIPLHQRILAHPDFAAGKLDTHFLERMFAMAAH
;
A
#
# COMPACT_ATOMS: atom_id res chain seq x y z
N GLN A 1 4.46 -4.21 17.56
CA GLN A 1 3.40 -4.10 18.59
C GLN A 1 3.34 -2.70 19.21
N GLU A 2 4.48 -2.07 19.57
CA GLU A 2 4.51 -0.72 20.14
C GLU A 2 3.82 0.35 19.26
N ALA A 3 4.09 0.36 17.95
CA ALA A 3 3.44 1.31 17.02
C ALA A 3 1.92 1.12 16.95
N ARG A 4 1.41 -0.12 16.95
CA ARG A 4 -0.02 -0.43 16.93
C ARG A 4 -0.70 -0.01 18.23
N ALA A 5 -0.06 -0.25 19.38
CA ALA A 5 -0.56 0.20 20.68
C ALA A 5 -0.58 1.73 20.79
N ALA A 6 0.49 2.40 20.34
CA ALA A 6 0.58 3.87 20.34
C ALA A 6 -0.50 4.49 19.43
N MET A 7 -0.67 3.96 18.22
CA MET A 7 -1.67 4.45 17.27
C MET A 7 -3.11 4.14 17.69
N ALA A 8 -3.36 2.99 18.32
CA ALA A 8 -4.65 2.69 18.92
C ALA A 8 -4.98 3.66 20.07
N LYS A 9 -4.01 3.94 20.96
CA LYS A 9 -4.15 4.92 22.04
C LYS A 9 -4.42 6.32 21.50
N ALA A 10 -3.80 6.67 20.38
CA ALA A 10 -4.00 7.91 19.66
C ALA A 10 -5.33 7.98 18.88
N GLY A 11 -6.15 6.93 18.92
CA GLY A 11 -7.49 6.89 18.35
C GLY A 11 -7.57 6.48 16.88
N LEU A 12 -6.51 5.88 16.30
CA LEU A 12 -6.61 5.28 14.97
C LEU A 12 -7.37 3.95 15.04
N PRO A 13 -8.28 3.69 14.09
CA PRO A 13 -8.98 2.41 14.03
C PRO A 13 -7.97 1.31 13.76
N ILE A 14 -7.85 0.33 14.65
CA ILE A 14 -7.02 -0.87 14.45
C ILE A 14 -7.90 -2.05 14.05
N LEU A 15 -7.30 -3.03 13.39
CA LEU A 15 -8.00 -4.26 13.06
C LEU A 15 -8.51 -4.91 14.36
N PRO A 16 -9.82 -5.14 14.52
CA PRO A 16 -10.37 -5.77 15.71
C PRO A 16 -9.75 -7.15 15.88
N GLY A 17 -9.41 -7.49 17.11
CA GLY A 17 -8.78 -8.77 17.43
C GLY A 17 -8.78 -9.04 18.92
N SER A 18 -8.39 -10.26 19.30
CA SER A 18 -8.19 -10.60 20.70
C SER A 18 -7.00 -9.78 21.24
N PRO A 19 -7.14 -9.15 22.42
CA PRO A 19 -6.07 -8.36 23.01
C PRO A 19 -4.88 -9.21 23.44
N GLU A 20 -5.14 -10.48 23.76
CA GLU A 20 -4.16 -11.47 24.19
C GLU A 20 -4.37 -12.78 23.42
N VAL A 21 -3.52 -13.76 23.73
CA VAL A 21 -3.66 -15.14 23.27
C VAL A 21 -4.94 -15.76 23.84
N ILE A 22 -5.53 -16.69 23.09
CA ILE A 22 -6.83 -17.26 23.42
C ILE A 22 -6.63 -18.62 24.09
N ASP A 23 -7.10 -18.72 25.33
CA ASP A 23 -6.92 -19.90 26.18
C ASP A 23 -7.97 -21.00 25.93
N SER A 24 -9.18 -20.62 25.49
CA SER A 24 -10.27 -21.58 25.29
C SER A 24 -11.10 -21.31 24.03
N VAL A 25 -11.72 -22.37 23.50
CA VAL A 25 -12.67 -22.28 22.38
C VAL A 25 -13.89 -21.43 22.75
N SER A 26 -14.29 -21.39 24.03
CA SER A 26 -15.40 -20.54 24.48
C SER A 26 -15.06 -19.07 24.32
N ASP A 27 -13.88 -18.66 24.81
CA ASP A 27 -13.42 -17.27 24.68
C ASP A 27 -13.25 -16.90 23.20
N ALA A 28 -12.74 -17.83 22.39
CA ALA A 28 -12.63 -17.68 20.95
C ALA A 28 -13.99 -17.36 20.29
N LEU A 29 -15.05 -18.06 20.68
CA LEU A 29 -16.40 -17.88 20.13
C LEU A 29 -16.99 -16.52 20.50
N ASP A 30 -16.81 -16.09 21.75
CA ASP A 30 -17.29 -14.79 22.23
C ASP A 30 -16.56 -13.63 21.53
N ILE A 31 -15.23 -13.70 21.46
CA ILE A 31 -14.42 -12.71 20.75
C ILE A 31 -14.78 -12.66 19.26
N ALA A 32 -14.90 -13.81 18.60
CA ALA A 32 -15.25 -13.86 17.19
C ALA A 32 -16.68 -13.34 16.91
N LYS A 33 -17.59 -13.49 17.87
CA LYS A 33 -18.95 -12.92 17.79
C LYS A 33 -18.93 -11.39 17.91
N GLU A 34 -18.08 -10.84 18.78
CA GLU A 34 -17.90 -9.39 18.92
C GLU A 34 -17.24 -8.76 17.68
N ILE A 35 -16.21 -9.42 17.14
CA ILE A 35 -15.52 -9.00 15.91
C ILE A 35 -16.43 -9.15 14.68
N GLY A 36 -17.26 -10.18 14.68
CA GLY A 36 -18.09 -10.60 13.56
C GLY A 36 -17.30 -11.39 12.51
N TYR A 37 -17.89 -12.48 12.03
CA TYR A 37 -17.30 -13.33 10.99
C TYR A 37 -17.25 -12.63 9.61
N PRO A 38 -16.35 -13.05 8.69
CA PRO A 38 -15.26 -14.02 8.93
C PRO A 38 -14.16 -13.44 9.83
N VAL A 39 -13.49 -14.33 10.57
CA VAL A 39 -12.33 -14.02 11.41
C VAL A 39 -11.12 -14.86 11.00
N LEU A 40 -9.93 -14.44 11.41
CA LEU A 40 -8.68 -15.11 11.14
C LEU A 40 -8.05 -15.54 12.47
N VAL A 41 -7.89 -16.84 12.67
CA VAL A 41 -7.05 -17.37 13.75
C VAL A 41 -5.60 -17.34 13.28
N LYS A 42 -4.70 -16.76 14.08
CA LYS A 42 -3.26 -16.66 13.79
C LYS A 42 -2.42 -17.15 14.95
N ALA A 43 -1.34 -17.86 14.65
CA ALA A 43 -0.30 -18.19 15.62
C ALA A 43 0.41 -16.92 16.13
N SER A 44 0.63 -16.83 17.45
CA SER A 44 1.30 -15.72 18.11
C SER A 44 2.78 -15.61 17.71
N ALA A 45 3.47 -16.75 17.60
CA ALA A 45 4.89 -16.85 17.23
C ALA A 45 5.12 -16.98 15.71
N GLY A 46 4.08 -16.88 14.88
CA GLY A 46 4.13 -17.24 13.46
C GLY A 46 4.51 -16.12 12.48
N GLY A 47 5.08 -16.52 11.34
CA GLY A 47 5.36 -15.65 10.18
C GLY A 47 5.32 -16.45 8.86
N GLY A 48 5.08 -15.78 7.73
CA GLY A 48 5.13 -16.41 6.40
C GLY A 48 3.94 -17.31 6.04
N GLY A 49 2.77 -17.08 6.63
CA GLY A 49 1.53 -17.75 6.23
C GLY A 49 1.18 -19.05 6.98
N ARG A 50 2.08 -19.55 7.83
CA ARG A 50 1.89 -20.79 8.60
C ARG A 50 1.14 -20.54 9.90
N GLY A 51 0.25 -21.46 10.28
CA GLY A 51 -0.56 -21.35 11.49
C GLY A 51 -1.67 -20.30 11.40
N MET A 52 -2.22 -20.06 10.20
CA MET A 52 -3.36 -19.17 9.98
C MET A 52 -4.58 -19.94 9.47
N ARG A 53 -5.78 -19.64 9.98
CA ARG A 53 -7.04 -20.24 9.53
C ARG A 53 -8.13 -19.18 9.41
N ILE A 54 -8.75 -19.13 8.23
CA ILE A 54 -9.93 -18.29 7.98
C ILE A 54 -11.15 -19.06 8.47
N VAL A 55 -11.88 -18.46 9.40
CA VAL A 55 -13.06 -19.02 10.02
C VAL A 55 -14.25 -18.20 9.54
N ARG A 56 -15.18 -18.82 8.81
CA ARG A 56 -16.31 -18.11 8.19
C ARG A 56 -17.57 -18.18 9.02
N SER A 57 -17.68 -19.13 9.94
CA SER A 57 -18.83 -19.29 10.82
C SER A 57 -18.45 -19.83 12.20
N PRO A 58 -19.31 -19.66 13.21
CA PRO A 58 -19.06 -20.16 14.56
C PRO A 58 -18.79 -21.66 14.64
N GLU A 59 -19.41 -22.45 13.76
CA GLU A 59 -19.31 -23.91 13.76
C GLU A 59 -17.92 -24.40 13.31
N GLU A 60 -17.22 -23.61 12.49
CA GLU A 60 -15.87 -23.92 12.01
C GLU A 60 -14.80 -23.61 13.07
N LEU A 61 -15.06 -22.66 13.97
CA LEU A 61 -14.06 -22.10 14.88
C LEU A 61 -13.36 -23.16 15.74
N PRO A 62 -14.05 -24.08 16.44
CA PRO A 62 -13.40 -25.04 17.33
C PRO A 62 -12.38 -25.91 16.59
N ALA A 63 -12.77 -26.44 15.43
CA ALA A 63 -11.91 -27.33 14.64
C ALA A 63 -10.72 -26.57 14.04
N LEU A 64 -10.94 -25.38 13.49
CA LEU A 64 -9.90 -24.58 12.86
C LEU A 64 -8.92 -23.99 13.88
N MET A 65 -9.38 -23.63 15.08
CA MET A 65 -8.51 -23.18 16.17
C MET A 65 -7.53 -24.29 16.58
N VAL A 66 -8.03 -25.50 16.85
CA VAL A 66 -7.18 -26.65 17.23
C VAL A 66 -6.15 -26.95 16.15
N GLN A 67 -6.55 -26.92 14.87
CA GLN A 67 -5.62 -27.10 13.76
C GLN A 67 -4.53 -26.02 13.72
N ALA A 68 -4.90 -24.76 13.92
CA ALA A 68 -3.95 -23.65 13.95
C ALA A 68 -2.94 -23.80 15.10
N GLN A 69 -3.40 -24.18 16.30
CA GLN A 69 -2.55 -24.43 17.47
C GLN A 69 -1.59 -25.60 17.24
N GLN A 70 -2.05 -26.70 16.64
CA GLN A 70 -1.20 -27.85 16.32
C GLN A 70 -0.11 -27.50 15.30
N GLU A 71 -0.46 -26.73 14.27
CA GLU A 71 0.51 -26.26 13.27
C GLU A 71 1.52 -25.28 13.89
N ALA A 72 1.06 -24.37 14.75
CA ALA A 72 1.90 -23.42 15.49
C ALA A 72 2.88 -24.15 16.43
N GLN A 73 2.40 -25.15 17.17
CA GLN A 73 3.23 -26.01 18.01
C GLN A 73 4.31 -26.73 17.19
N ALA A 74 3.94 -27.32 16.05
CA ALA A 74 4.87 -28.07 15.23
C ALA A 74 5.93 -27.18 14.55
N ALA A 75 5.54 -25.97 14.13
CA ALA A 75 6.42 -25.06 13.40
C ALA A 75 7.28 -24.15 14.30
N PHE A 76 6.73 -23.71 15.44
CA PHE A 76 7.31 -22.65 16.26
C PHE A 76 7.48 -23.03 17.74
N ASN A 77 7.11 -24.26 18.13
CA ASN A 77 7.12 -24.73 19.51
C ASN A 77 6.33 -23.84 20.47
N CYS A 78 5.27 -23.19 19.96
CA CYS A 78 4.37 -22.29 20.66
C CYS A 78 2.96 -22.50 20.10
N PRO A 79 2.01 -23.04 20.89
CA PRO A 79 0.66 -23.34 20.41
C PRO A 79 -0.24 -22.10 20.45
N ASP A 80 0.24 -20.98 20.97
CA ASP A 80 -0.57 -19.81 21.26
C ASP A 80 -1.14 -19.20 19.98
N VAL A 81 -2.44 -18.91 20.01
CA VAL A 81 -3.17 -18.30 18.90
C VAL A 81 -3.96 -17.09 19.37
N TYR A 82 -4.21 -16.17 18.46
CA TYR A 82 -5.07 -15.01 18.65
C TYR A 82 -6.03 -14.87 17.46
N ILE A 83 -7.13 -14.13 17.63
CA ILE A 83 -8.12 -13.90 16.57
C ILE A 83 -8.01 -12.46 16.09
N GLU A 84 -8.12 -12.23 14.80
CA GLU A 84 -8.32 -10.91 14.20
C GLU A 84 -9.49 -10.94 13.23
N LYS A 85 -10.06 -9.77 12.93
CA LYS A 85 -11.00 -9.62 11.83
C LYS A 85 -10.31 -10.07 10.53
N PHE A 86 -10.95 -10.97 9.79
CA PHE A 86 -10.47 -11.32 8.47
C PHE A 86 -10.96 -10.27 7.48
N VAL A 87 -10.03 -9.64 6.77
CA VAL A 87 -10.33 -8.79 5.61
C VAL A 87 -9.91 -9.58 4.39
N GLY A 88 -10.89 -9.98 3.57
CA GLY A 88 -10.67 -10.98 2.53
C GLY A 88 -9.99 -10.40 1.31
N ALA A 89 -10.55 -9.34 0.74
CA ALA A 89 -9.99 -8.64 -0.40
C ALA A 89 -9.83 -7.15 -0.04
N PRO A 90 -8.91 -6.79 0.88
CA PRO A 90 -8.76 -5.42 1.31
C PRO A 90 -8.26 -4.55 0.16
N ARG A 91 -8.61 -3.26 0.22
CA ARG A 91 -7.79 -2.23 -0.42
C ARG A 91 -6.67 -1.84 0.51
N HIS A 92 -5.50 -1.58 -0.05
CA HIS A 92 -4.38 -1.04 0.71
C HIS A 92 -4.39 0.48 0.52
N ILE A 93 -4.75 1.21 1.57
CA ILE A 93 -4.87 2.66 1.58
C ILE A 93 -3.84 3.23 2.53
N GLU A 94 -3.13 4.27 2.14
CA GLU A 94 -2.10 4.85 2.98
C GLU A 94 -2.11 6.37 2.92
N PHE A 95 -1.85 7.04 4.05
CA PHE A 95 -1.86 8.50 4.14
C PHE A 95 -0.45 9.05 4.30
N GLN A 96 -0.09 9.99 3.43
CA GLN A 96 1.16 10.72 3.55
C GLN A 96 1.05 11.74 4.67
N VAL A 97 1.98 11.70 5.62
CA VAL A 97 2.10 12.69 6.69
C VAL A 97 3.47 13.35 6.67
N MET A 98 3.54 14.59 7.14
CA MET A 98 4.79 15.26 7.47
C MET A 98 4.61 16.07 8.74
N ALA A 99 5.58 16.00 9.64
CA ALA A 99 5.59 16.77 10.86
C ALA A 99 6.88 17.59 10.99
N ASP A 100 6.77 18.87 11.36
CA ASP A 100 7.94 19.69 11.68
C ASP A 100 8.44 19.43 13.11
N SER A 101 9.60 20.00 13.45
CA SER A 101 10.15 19.94 14.81
C SER A 101 9.42 20.85 15.81
N HIS A 102 8.36 21.55 15.39
CA HIS A 102 7.58 22.50 16.19
C HIS A 102 6.20 21.94 16.57
N GLY A 103 5.93 20.67 16.26
CA GLY A 103 4.70 19.97 16.60
C GLY A 103 3.56 20.16 15.58
N ASN A 104 3.80 20.79 14.44
CA ASN A 104 2.79 20.91 13.38
C ASN A 104 2.84 19.69 12.47
N VAL A 105 1.67 19.13 12.18
CA VAL A 105 1.50 17.97 11.30
C VAL A 105 0.59 18.31 10.13
N GLU A 106 1.03 17.97 8.93
CA GLU A 106 0.26 18.06 7.70
C GLU A 106 0.06 16.68 7.05
N VAL A 107 -1.08 16.49 6.41
CA VAL A 107 -1.45 15.26 5.71
C VAL A 107 -1.66 15.59 4.24
N PHE A 108 -0.95 14.90 3.35
CA PHE A 108 -0.84 15.24 1.93
C PHE A 108 -1.83 14.43 1.06
N GLY A 109 -2.92 13.98 1.66
CA GLY A 109 -3.86 13.04 1.08
C GLY A 109 -3.42 11.59 1.22
N GLU A 110 -4.17 10.71 0.58
CA GLU A 110 -3.97 9.27 0.58
C GLU A 110 -3.60 8.71 -0.79
N ARG A 111 -3.00 7.53 -0.77
CA ARG A 111 -2.69 6.70 -1.93
C ARG A 111 -3.40 5.37 -1.83
N GLU A 112 -3.82 4.86 -2.98
CA GLU A 112 -4.31 3.51 -3.17
C GLU A 112 -3.22 2.64 -3.77
N CYS A 113 -2.77 1.65 -3.00
CA CYS A 113 -1.67 0.75 -3.33
C CYS A 113 -2.15 -0.71 -3.41
N SER A 114 -3.44 -0.90 -3.75
CA SER A 114 -4.11 -2.20 -3.75
C SER A 114 -3.59 -3.17 -4.82
N ILE A 115 -3.01 -2.65 -5.91
CA ILE A 115 -2.48 -3.50 -6.98
C ILE A 115 -1.11 -4.04 -6.59
N GLN A 116 -1.13 -5.28 -6.11
CA GLN A 116 0.04 -5.94 -5.53
C GLN A 116 0.26 -7.34 -6.12
N ARG A 117 1.50 -7.81 -6.07
CA ARG A 117 1.88 -9.20 -6.35
C ARG A 117 2.73 -9.70 -5.20
N ARG A 118 2.29 -10.77 -4.51
CA ARG A 118 2.99 -11.32 -3.32
C ARG A 118 3.35 -10.23 -2.31
N HIS A 119 2.38 -9.36 -1.99
CA HIS A 119 2.50 -8.21 -1.09
C HIS A 119 3.47 -7.10 -1.55
N GLN A 120 3.98 -7.15 -2.79
CA GLN A 120 4.75 -6.05 -3.38
C GLN A 120 3.81 -5.17 -4.21
N LYS A 121 3.79 -3.87 -3.90
CA LYS A 121 3.04 -2.86 -4.66
C LYS A 121 3.61 -2.72 -6.08
N LEU A 122 2.73 -2.64 -7.07
CA LEU A 122 3.09 -2.55 -8.50
C LEU A 122 2.55 -1.29 -9.17
N VAL A 123 1.32 -0.92 -8.82
CA VAL A 123 0.63 0.28 -9.30
C VAL A 123 0.02 0.99 -8.09
N GLU A 124 0.29 2.27 -8.00
CA GLU A 124 -0.16 3.14 -6.93
C GLU A 124 -0.85 4.36 -7.53
N GLU A 125 -1.92 4.84 -6.89
CA GLU A 125 -2.62 6.04 -7.35
C GLU A 125 -2.99 6.98 -6.23
N ALA A 126 -3.06 8.28 -6.54
CA ALA A 126 -3.49 9.31 -5.61
C ALA A 126 -4.52 10.20 -6.33
N THR A 127 -5.72 10.41 -5.81
CA THR A 127 -6.31 9.85 -4.57
C THR A 127 -6.88 8.44 -4.77
N SER A 128 -7.37 7.80 -3.71
CA SER A 128 -8.14 6.56 -3.82
C SER A 128 -9.57 6.84 -4.31
N VAL A 129 -10.10 5.97 -5.17
CA VAL A 129 -11.52 6.00 -5.58
C VAL A 129 -12.48 5.55 -4.47
N ALA A 130 -11.98 4.81 -3.48
CA ALA A 130 -12.77 4.28 -2.37
C ALA A 130 -12.84 5.24 -1.17
N VAL A 131 -11.92 6.19 -1.08
CA VAL A 131 -11.87 7.17 0.02
C VAL A 131 -12.69 8.41 -0.34
N THR A 132 -13.85 8.56 0.30
CA THR A 132 -14.72 9.72 0.10
C THR A 132 -14.08 11.00 0.67
N PRO A 133 -14.49 12.20 0.22
CA PRO A 133 -14.05 13.46 0.82
C PRO A 133 -14.25 13.54 2.34
N GLU A 134 -15.36 13.00 2.84
CA GLU A 134 -15.70 12.98 4.26
C GLU A 134 -14.74 12.07 5.03
N LEU A 135 -14.51 10.85 4.54
CA LEU A 135 -13.57 9.91 5.15
C LEU A 135 -12.14 10.47 5.12
N ARG A 136 -11.74 11.13 4.02
CA ARG A 136 -10.43 11.78 3.91
C ARG A 136 -10.26 12.89 4.95
N ALA A 137 -11.28 13.73 5.13
CA ALA A 137 -11.27 14.81 6.12
C ALA A 137 -11.22 14.27 7.56
N GLU A 138 -12.02 13.24 7.85
CA GLU A 138 -12.01 12.54 9.15
C GLU A 138 -10.63 11.96 9.46
N MET A 139 -10.07 11.18 8.53
CA MET A 139 -8.76 10.56 8.70
C MET A 139 -7.65 11.59 8.79
N THR A 140 -7.71 12.67 8.02
CA THR A 140 -6.75 13.78 8.11
C THR A 140 -6.73 14.38 9.51
N ALA A 141 -7.89 14.68 10.09
CA ALA A 141 -7.97 15.25 11.44
C ALA A 141 -7.43 14.28 12.50
N ARG A 142 -7.77 12.98 12.40
CA ARG A 142 -7.28 11.95 13.31
C ARG A 142 -5.77 11.76 13.22
N LEU A 143 -5.24 11.68 12.00
CA LEU A 143 -3.80 11.51 11.75
C LEU A 143 -2.99 12.69 12.27
N LYS A 144 -3.45 13.93 12.04
CA LYS A 144 -2.77 15.12 12.59
C LYS A 144 -2.63 15.04 14.10
N LYS A 145 -3.73 14.71 14.80
CA LYS A 145 -3.71 14.53 16.26
C LYS A 145 -2.80 13.38 16.68
N ALA A 146 -2.94 12.22 16.05
CA ALA A 146 -2.21 11.03 16.44
C ALA A 146 -0.70 11.17 16.25
N MET A 147 -0.27 11.70 15.10
CA MET A 147 1.15 11.92 14.80
C MET A 147 1.77 13.00 15.70
N ALA A 148 0.99 14.03 16.08
CA ALA A 148 1.44 15.03 17.04
C ALA A 148 1.60 14.43 18.46
N GLU A 149 0.66 13.59 18.90
CA GLU A 149 0.69 12.95 20.23
C GLU A 149 1.90 12.02 20.40
N VAL A 150 2.28 11.29 19.35
CA VAL A 150 3.48 10.42 19.39
C VAL A 150 4.79 11.18 19.17
N GLY A 151 4.74 12.49 18.94
CA GLY A 151 5.93 13.31 18.67
C GLY A 151 6.63 12.95 17.36
N TYR A 152 5.87 12.60 16.33
CA TYR A 152 6.43 12.26 15.02
C TYR A 152 7.14 13.47 14.39
N SER A 153 8.17 13.22 13.58
CA SER A 153 8.89 14.26 12.84
C SER A 153 9.30 13.75 11.46
N ASN A 154 9.44 14.67 10.51
CA ASN A 154 9.77 14.41 9.10
C ASN A 154 8.62 13.72 8.34
N ALA A 155 8.89 13.19 7.14
CA ALA A 155 7.88 12.49 6.33
C ALA A 155 7.70 11.05 6.78
N GLY A 156 6.44 10.62 6.81
CA GLY A 156 6.07 9.23 7.05
C GLY A 156 4.78 8.87 6.35
N THR A 157 4.46 7.60 6.36
CA THR A 157 3.21 7.10 5.81
C THR A 157 2.53 6.18 6.80
N VAL A 158 1.22 6.39 6.97
CA VAL A 158 0.37 5.55 7.82
C VAL A 158 -0.46 4.64 6.93
N GLU A 159 -0.23 3.34 7.01
CA GLU A 159 -0.87 2.33 6.15
C GLU A 159 -2.10 1.70 6.81
N PHE A 160 -3.12 1.44 5.99
CA PHE A 160 -4.41 0.90 6.38
C PHE A 160 -4.87 -0.19 5.41
N LEU A 161 -5.56 -1.21 5.93
CA LEU A 161 -6.45 -2.05 5.14
C LEU A 161 -7.83 -1.44 5.17
N MET A 162 -8.45 -1.28 4.00
CA MET A 162 -9.87 -0.95 3.90
C MET A 162 -10.66 -2.22 3.60
N ASP A 163 -11.67 -2.52 4.40
CA ASP A 163 -12.58 -3.64 4.16
C ASP A 163 -13.64 -3.33 3.09
N GLU A 164 -14.45 -4.34 2.76
CA GLU A 164 -15.52 -4.27 1.77
C GLU A 164 -16.64 -3.29 2.18
N THR A 165 -16.69 -2.87 3.45
CA THR A 165 -17.64 -1.86 3.96
C THR A 165 -17.09 -0.43 3.91
N GLY A 166 -15.84 -0.26 3.50
CA GLY A 166 -15.14 1.04 3.44
C GLY A 166 -14.48 1.45 4.75
N LYS A 167 -14.40 0.57 5.75
CA LYS A 167 -13.73 0.88 7.03
C LYS A 167 -12.23 0.66 6.92
N LEU A 168 -11.47 1.64 7.42
CA LEU A 168 -10.00 1.60 7.47
C LEU A 168 -9.51 1.00 8.80
N TYR A 169 -8.50 0.14 8.71
CA TYR A 169 -7.84 -0.48 9.85
C TYR A 169 -6.32 -0.30 9.72
N PHE A 170 -5.73 0.36 10.70
CA PHE A 170 -4.30 0.65 10.78
C PHE A 170 -3.48 -0.65 10.77
N ILE A 171 -2.43 -0.64 9.96
CA ILE A 171 -1.45 -1.73 9.84
C ILE A 171 -0.14 -1.30 10.48
N GLU A 172 0.49 -0.28 9.90
CA GLU A 172 1.84 0.15 10.25
C GLU A 172 2.09 1.61 9.90
N VAL A 173 3.20 2.13 10.44
CA VAL A 173 3.76 3.42 10.03
C VAL A 173 5.11 3.17 9.38
N ASN A 174 5.24 3.57 8.13
CA ASN A 174 6.52 3.68 7.46
C ASN A 174 7.14 5.03 7.82
N ALA A 175 8.06 5.03 8.79
CA ALA A 175 8.71 6.25 9.28
C ALA A 175 9.83 6.77 8.34
N ARG A 176 9.52 6.82 7.04
CA ARG A 176 10.42 7.21 5.95
C ARG A 176 9.60 7.59 4.72
N ILE A 177 10.25 8.19 3.73
CA ILE A 177 9.68 8.34 2.40
C ILE A 177 9.43 6.96 1.76
N GLN A 178 8.40 6.88 0.93
CA GLN A 178 8.05 5.67 0.17
C GLN A 178 8.33 5.83 -1.31
N VAL A 179 8.35 4.71 -2.04
CA VAL A 179 8.68 4.68 -3.48
C VAL A 179 7.67 5.51 -4.27
N GLU A 180 6.41 5.36 -3.88
CA GLU A 180 5.18 5.93 -4.43
C GLU A 180 4.87 7.38 -3.96
N HIS A 181 5.79 8.05 -3.26
CA HIS A 181 5.60 9.47 -2.92
C HIS A 181 5.33 10.40 -4.14
N PRO A 182 5.83 10.15 -5.36
CA PRO A 182 5.60 11.06 -6.49
C PRO A 182 4.13 11.25 -6.85
N VAL A 183 3.25 10.24 -6.68
CA VAL A 183 1.82 10.45 -6.98
C VAL A 183 1.21 11.51 -6.05
N THR A 184 1.66 11.57 -4.79
CA THR A 184 1.28 12.62 -3.84
C THR A 184 1.86 13.98 -4.25
N GLU A 185 3.12 14.04 -4.66
CA GLU A 185 3.72 15.29 -5.15
C GLU A 185 2.99 15.84 -6.38
N MET A 186 2.59 14.96 -7.30
CA MET A 186 1.91 15.35 -8.54
C MET A 186 0.52 15.94 -8.30
N ILE A 187 -0.22 15.46 -7.29
CA ILE A 187 -1.55 16.00 -6.96
C ILE A 187 -1.50 17.19 -6.01
N THR A 188 -0.44 17.35 -5.21
CA THR A 188 -0.35 18.44 -4.22
C THR A 188 0.53 19.60 -4.66
N GLY A 189 1.44 19.38 -5.61
CA GLY A 189 2.48 20.34 -6.00
C GLY A 189 3.56 20.53 -4.93
N VAL A 190 3.59 19.71 -3.89
CA VAL A 190 4.59 19.78 -2.82
C VAL A 190 5.71 18.78 -3.09
N ASP A 191 6.95 19.27 -3.15
CA ASP A 191 8.15 18.44 -3.20
C ASP A 191 8.43 17.90 -1.79
N LEU A 192 8.11 16.63 -1.57
CA LEU A 192 8.19 15.97 -0.27
C LEU A 192 9.65 15.77 0.15
N VAL A 193 10.54 15.39 -0.76
CA VAL A 193 11.96 15.16 -0.45
C VAL A 193 12.65 16.46 -0.04
N LYS A 194 12.42 17.55 -0.77
CA LYS A 194 12.88 18.88 -0.39
C LYS A 194 12.29 19.30 0.96
N SER A 195 11.02 19.03 1.19
CA SER A 195 10.34 19.35 2.45
C SER A 195 10.94 18.58 3.63
N GLN A 196 11.32 17.30 3.45
CA GLN A 196 12.05 16.54 4.47
C GLN A 196 13.37 17.21 4.87
N ILE A 197 14.11 17.73 3.89
CA ILE A 197 15.39 18.43 4.14
C ILE A 197 15.13 19.75 4.89
N LEU A 198 14.11 20.52 4.48
CA LEU A 198 13.72 21.77 5.15
C LEU A 198 13.30 21.53 6.60
N VAL A 199 12.48 20.50 6.85
CA VAL A 199 12.08 20.09 8.21
C VAL A 199 13.30 19.71 9.04
N ALA A 200 14.21 18.92 8.48
CA ALA A 200 15.45 18.55 9.17
C ALA A 200 16.33 19.77 9.49
N ALA A 201 16.23 20.84 8.70
CA ALA A 201 16.88 22.13 8.95
C ALA A 201 16.08 23.06 9.90
N GLY A 202 14.94 22.61 10.44
CA GLY A 202 14.13 23.35 11.41
C GLY A 202 13.04 24.24 10.82
N ALA A 203 12.75 24.14 9.52
CA ALA A 203 11.66 24.87 8.90
C ALA A 203 10.29 24.44 9.46
N ARG A 204 9.34 25.39 9.51
CA ARG A 204 7.96 25.14 9.95
C ARG A 204 7.09 24.64 8.80
N MET A 205 6.05 23.88 9.13
CA MET A 205 5.05 23.45 8.13
C MET A 205 4.41 24.62 7.39
N SER A 206 4.20 25.76 8.05
CA SER A 206 3.67 26.98 7.43
C SER A 206 4.59 27.59 6.37
N GLU A 207 5.89 27.28 6.38
CA GLU A 207 6.83 27.72 5.35
C GLU A 207 6.81 26.80 4.11
N ILE A 208 6.43 25.54 4.31
CA ILE A 208 6.35 24.52 3.25
C ILE A 208 4.96 24.56 2.57
N VAL A 209 3.89 24.61 3.35
CA VAL A 209 2.49 24.67 2.89
C VAL A 209 1.74 25.83 3.54
N PRO A 210 2.03 27.10 3.15
CA PRO A 210 1.47 28.29 3.82
C PRO A 210 -0.05 28.39 3.76
N LYS A 211 -0.69 27.79 2.75
CA LYS A 211 -2.15 27.75 2.58
C LYS A 211 -2.77 26.39 2.94
N GLY A 212 -1.98 25.50 3.55
CA GLY A 212 -2.33 24.09 3.71
C GLY A 212 -2.19 23.30 2.41
N VAL A 213 -2.48 22.01 2.48
CA VAL A 213 -2.43 21.09 1.34
C VAL A 213 -3.69 21.24 0.49
N SER A 214 -3.51 21.41 -0.82
CA SER A 214 -4.59 21.30 -1.82
C SER A 214 -4.36 20.09 -2.71
N ILE A 215 -5.42 19.34 -3.01
CA ILE A 215 -5.39 18.20 -3.94
C ILE A 215 -5.95 18.65 -5.30
N ASN A 216 -5.20 18.41 -6.37
CA ASN A 216 -5.59 18.74 -7.74
C ASN A 216 -5.36 17.55 -8.68
N GLY A 217 -6.45 17.06 -9.28
CA GLY A 217 -6.40 15.98 -10.26
C GLY A 217 -6.15 14.61 -9.66
N HIS A 218 -5.59 13.71 -10.47
CA HIS A 218 -5.31 12.33 -10.12
C HIS A 218 -3.95 11.92 -10.69
N ALA A 219 -3.18 11.14 -9.95
CA ALA A 219 -1.89 10.63 -10.39
C ALA A 219 -1.79 9.11 -10.22
N ILE A 220 -1.06 8.47 -11.13
CA ILE A 220 -0.81 7.02 -11.13
C ILE A 220 0.69 6.80 -11.31
N GLU A 221 1.26 5.88 -10.55
CA GLU A 221 2.62 5.37 -10.70
C GLU A 221 2.59 3.90 -11.11
N CYS A 222 3.47 3.54 -12.05
CA CYS A 222 3.77 2.15 -12.39
C CYS A 222 5.26 1.89 -12.13
N ARG A 223 5.55 0.83 -11.37
CA ARG A 223 6.92 0.36 -11.13
C ARG A 223 7.43 -0.46 -12.31
N ILE A 224 8.34 0.11 -13.10
CA ILE A 224 8.96 -0.57 -14.24
C ILE A 224 10.10 -1.42 -13.72
N ASN A 225 9.85 -2.72 -13.59
CA ASN A 225 10.77 -3.70 -13.03
C ASN A 225 11.39 -4.53 -14.16
N ALA A 226 12.66 -4.86 -14.02
CA ALA A 226 13.41 -5.79 -14.85
C ALA A 226 12.99 -7.23 -14.53
N GLU A 227 11.81 -7.62 -15.01
CA GLU A 227 11.19 -8.90 -14.77
C GLU A 227 10.45 -9.40 -16.01
N HIS A 228 10.36 -10.71 -16.17
CA HIS A 228 9.54 -11.29 -17.23
C HIS A 228 8.05 -10.97 -16.98
N PRO A 229 7.31 -10.42 -17.96
CA PRO A 229 5.94 -9.89 -17.75
C PRO A 229 4.89 -10.93 -17.34
N GLU A 230 5.12 -12.19 -17.67
CA GLU A 230 4.23 -13.31 -17.30
C GLU A 230 4.80 -14.21 -16.18
N LYS A 231 6.07 -14.60 -16.28
CA LYS A 231 6.72 -15.51 -15.32
C LYS A 231 7.21 -14.81 -14.06
N PHE A 232 7.34 -13.48 -14.11
CA PHE A 232 7.82 -12.65 -13.00
C PHE A 232 9.23 -12.99 -12.49
N THR A 233 9.98 -13.78 -13.26
CA THR A 233 11.37 -14.07 -12.98
C THR A 233 12.19 -12.80 -13.21
N PRO A 234 13.12 -12.45 -12.31
CA PRO A 234 14.03 -11.33 -12.53
C PRO A 234 14.75 -11.45 -13.87
N SER A 235 14.94 -10.31 -14.54
CA SER A 235 15.61 -10.17 -15.82
C SER A 235 16.76 -9.15 -15.72
N PRO A 236 17.77 -9.39 -14.85
CA PRO A 236 18.95 -8.54 -14.80
C PRO A 236 19.71 -8.60 -16.13
N GLY A 237 20.39 -7.52 -16.49
CA GLY A 237 21.08 -7.46 -17.78
C GLY A 237 21.46 -6.05 -18.19
N LYS A 238 22.10 -5.96 -19.36
CA LYS A 238 22.49 -4.70 -19.97
C LYS A 238 21.32 -4.14 -20.78
N ILE A 239 21.00 -2.86 -20.55
CA ILE A 239 20.01 -2.13 -21.34
C ILE A 239 20.68 -1.70 -22.66
N THR A 240 20.23 -2.24 -23.79
CA THR A 240 20.82 -1.96 -25.11
C THR A 240 20.21 -0.73 -25.77
N ALA A 241 18.96 -0.40 -25.43
CA ALA A 241 18.30 0.82 -25.84
C ALA A 241 17.34 1.28 -24.73
N LEU A 242 17.28 2.59 -24.50
CA LEU A 242 16.39 3.23 -23.54
C LEU A 242 15.79 4.48 -24.17
N ASN A 243 14.45 4.52 -24.31
CA ASN A 243 13.72 5.72 -24.66
C ASN A 243 12.66 5.98 -23.59
N LEU A 244 12.85 7.06 -22.82
CA LEU A 244 11.93 7.43 -21.74
C LEU A 244 10.75 8.22 -22.32
N PRO A 245 9.50 7.90 -21.91
CA PRO A 245 8.34 8.67 -22.35
C PRO A 245 8.35 10.07 -21.73
N GLY A 246 7.70 11.01 -22.41
CA GLY A 246 7.53 12.39 -21.93
C GLY A 246 6.20 13.02 -22.31
N GLY A 247 6.14 14.33 -22.17
CA GLY A 247 4.95 15.15 -22.47
C GLY A 247 4.22 15.62 -21.21
N ILE A 248 3.11 16.32 -21.43
CA ILE A 248 2.34 16.96 -20.35
C ILE A 248 1.84 15.91 -19.35
N GLY A 249 2.13 16.15 -18.07
CA GLY A 249 1.70 15.29 -16.97
C GLY A 249 2.38 13.92 -16.94
N VAL A 250 3.54 13.75 -17.58
CA VAL A 250 4.38 12.55 -17.46
C VAL A 250 5.66 12.88 -16.70
N ARG A 251 5.97 12.09 -15.69
CA ARG A 251 7.21 12.14 -14.90
C ARG A 251 7.85 10.76 -14.92
N VAL A 252 9.18 10.72 -15.03
CA VAL A 252 9.95 9.49 -14.94
C VAL A 252 11.06 9.70 -13.93
N ASP A 253 11.08 8.86 -12.90
CA ASP A 253 12.18 8.78 -11.94
C ASP A 253 12.97 7.51 -12.25
N THR A 254 14.21 7.64 -12.71
CA THR A 254 15.07 6.50 -13.04
C THR A 254 16.54 6.81 -12.82
N ALA A 255 17.31 5.78 -12.46
CA ALA A 255 18.77 5.80 -12.46
C ALA A 255 19.36 5.08 -13.69
N MET A 256 18.52 4.57 -14.59
CA MET A 256 18.93 3.82 -15.77
C MET A 256 19.24 4.75 -16.93
N TYR A 257 20.18 4.31 -17.76
CA TYR A 257 20.62 4.98 -18.98
C TYR A 257 20.95 3.90 -20.02
N ALA A 258 21.02 4.28 -21.31
CA ALA A 258 21.46 3.35 -22.35
C ALA A 258 22.87 2.82 -22.03
N ASP A 259 23.10 1.53 -22.27
CA ASP A 259 24.28 0.76 -21.84
C ASP A 259 24.43 0.53 -20.33
N GLY A 260 23.50 1.03 -19.50
CA GLY A 260 23.42 0.71 -18.07
C GLY A 260 23.15 -0.77 -17.81
N VAL A 261 23.59 -1.27 -16.66
CA VAL A 261 23.43 -2.68 -16.27
C VAL A 261 22.60 -2.76 -14.99
N ILE A 262 21.53 -3.56 -15.04
CA ILE A 262 20.77 -3.95 -13.84
C ILE A 262 21.42 -5.20 -13.24
N PRO A 263 22.02 -5.11 -12.05
CA PRO A 263 22.66 -6.25 -11.41
C PRO A 263 21.62 -7.23 -10.82
N PRO A 264 21.98 -8.52 -10.65
CA PRO A 264 21.09 -9.52 -10.07
C PRO A 264 20.96 -9.43 -8.53
N TYR A 265 21.67 -8.50 -7.89
CA TYR A 265 21.85 -8.47 -6.43
C TYR A 265 20.87 -7.54 -5.69
N TYR A 266 20.14 -6.67 -6.41
CA TYR A 266 19.25 -5.67 -5.84
C TYR A 266 17.81 -5.85 -6.33
N ASP A 267 16.93 -4.95 -5.89
CA ASP A 267 15.57 -4.85 -6.40
C ASP A 267 15.58 -4.66 -7.94
N SER A 268 14.56 -5.21 -8.61
CA SER A 268 14.43 -5.20 -10.07
C SER A 268 13.96 -3.85 -10.63
N LEU A 269 13.65 -2.85 -9.80
CA LEU A 269 13.17 -1.53 -10.23
C LEU A 269 14.17 -0.83 -11.17
N ALA A 270 13.74 -0.66 -12.42
CA ALA A 270 14.47 0.08 -13.46
C ALA A 270 14.03 1.55 -13.53
N ALA A 271 12.73 1.81 -13.40
CA ALA A 271 12.17 3.15 -13.41
C ALA A 271 10.82 3.21 -12.69
N LYS A 272 10.43 4.39 -12.27
CA LYS A 272 9.04 4.71 -11.89
C LYS A 272 8.47 5.58 -12.99
N LEU A 273 7.37 5.16 -13.59
CA LEU A 273 6.63 5.97 -14.54
C LEU A 273 5.41 6.54 -13.83
N ILE A 274 5.28 7.86 -13.81
CA ILE A 274 4.20 8.56 -13.14
C ILE A 274 3.44 9.41 -14.13
N THR A 275 2.12 9.35 -14.09
CA THR A 275 1.26 10.26 -14.84
C THR A 275 0.30 11.01 -13.93
N HIS A 276 -0.04 12.23 -14.34
CA HIS A 276 -1.05 13.07 -13.70
C HIS A 276 -2.08 13.51 -14.73
N GLY A 277 -3.34 13.59 -14.35
CA GLY A 277 -4.44 14.10 -15.15
C GLY A 277 -5.39 14.94 -14.30
N ARG A 278 -6.31 15.67 -14.93
CA ARG A 278 -7.36 16.41 -14.23
C ARG A 278 -8.34 15.49 -13.49
N ASP A 279 -8.42 14.24 -13.94
CA ASP A 279 -9.23 13.17 -13.40
C ASP A 279 -8.52 11.82 -13.62
N ARG A 280 -9.04 10.77 -12.98
CA ARG A 280 -8.46 9.42 -13.04
C ARG A 280 -8.43 8.86 -14.46
N SER A 281 -9.46 9.11 -15.26
CA SER A 281 -9.54 8.62 -16.64
C SER A 281 -8.45 9.24 -17.52
N GLU A 282 -8.17 10.54 -17.37
CA GLU A 282 -7.07 11.20 -18.06
C GLU A 282 -5.71 10.68 -17.59
N ALA A 283 -5.52 10.45 -16.29
CA ALA A 283 -4.28 9.87 -15.76
C ALA A 283 -4.01 8.46 -16.34
N ILE A 284 -5.05 7.62 -16.43
CA ILE A 284 -5.00 6.28 -17.06
C ILE A 284 -4.63 6.41 -18.54
N ALA A 285 -5.32 7.25 -19.29
CA ALA A 285 -5.07 7.43 -20.73
C ALA A 285 -3.63 7.93 -20.99
N ARG A 286 -3.14 8.86 -20.17
CA ARG A 286 -1.74 9.31 -20.24
C ARG A 286 -0.76 8.20 -19.90
N MET A 287 -1.06 7.35 -18.91
CA MET A 287 -0.22 6.22 -18.52
C MET A 287 -0.12 5.17 -19.63
N GLN A 288 -1.26 4.79 -20.23
CA GLN A 288 -1.30 3.85 -21.36
C GLN A 288 -0.43 4.34 -22.52
N ARG A 289 -0.61 5.60 -22.93
CA ARG A 289 0.24 6.23 -23.96
C ARG A 289 1.72 6.25 -23.56
N ALA A 290 2.03 6.60 -22.32
CA ALA A 290 3.41 6.68 -21.85
C ALA A 290 4.09 5.30 -21.84
N LEU A 291 3.38 4.24 -21.43
CA LEU A 291 3.88 2.86 -21.48
C LEU A 291 4.11 2.37 -22.91
N GLU A 292 3.25 2.71 -23.86
CA GLU A 292 3.43 2.38 -25.29
C GLU A 292 4.69 3.02 -25.89
N MET A 293 5.06 4.21 -25.42
CA MET A 293 6.26 4.92 -25.88
C MET A 293 7.53 4.55 -25.10
N PHE A 294 7.41 3.81 -23.99
CA PHE A 294 8.54 3.48 -23.13
C PHE A 294 9.30 2.28 -23.71
N VAL A 295 10.45 2.58 -24.34
CA VAL A 295 11.31 1.55 -24.91
C VAL A 295 12.42 1.19 -23.92
N VAL A 296 12.51 -0.10 -23.59
CA VAL A 296 13.63 -0.70 -22.87
C VAL A 296 13.99 -2.00 -23.58
N GLU A 297 15.20 -2.08 -24.13
CA GLU A 297 15.71 -3.27 -24.83
C GLU A 297 16.87 -3.91 -24.06
N GLY A 298 17.10 -5.21 -24.32
CA GLY A 298 18.17 -6.00 -23.69
C GLY A 298 17.74 -6.76 -22.42
N ILE A 299 16.58 -6.42 -21.86
CA ILE A 299 15.96 -7.08 -20.71
C ILE A 299 14.45 -7.20 -20.91
N HIS A 300 13.80 -8.11 -20.17
CA HIS A 300 12.35 -8.07 -20.00
C HIS A 300 11.94 -7.01 -18.97
N THR A 301 10.73 -6.46 -19.13
CA THR A 301 10.16 -5.49 -18.18
C THR A 301 8.72 -5.83 -17.81
N SER A 302 8.26 -5.22 -16.70
CA SER A 302 6.85 -5.25 -16.27
C SER A 302 5.90 -4.36 -17.11
N ILE A 303 6.39 -3.65 -18.15
CA ILE A 303 5.56 -2.76 -18.98
C ILE A 303 4.33 -3.47 -19.57
N PRO A 304 4.44 -4.68 -20.17
CA PRO A 304 3.27 -5.37 -20.71
C PRO A 304 2.25 -5.76 -19.63
N LEU A 305 2.69 -6.04 -18.41
CA LEU A 305 1.79 -6.31 -17.28
C LEU A 305 0.98 -5.05 -16.95
N HIS A 306 1.64 -3.89 -16.84
CA HIS A 306 0.98 -2.62 -16.54
C HIS A 306 -0.02 -2.22 -17.61
N GLN A 307 0.30 -2.42 -18.89
CA GLN A 307 -0.64 -2.19 -19.99
C GLN A 307 -1.92 -3.04 -19.83
N ARG A 308 -1.77 -4.32 -19.47
CA ARG A 308 -2.92 -5.21 -19.22
C ARG A 308 -3.75 -4.76 -18.00
N ILE A 309 -3.09 -4.37 -16.91
CA ILE A 309 -3.77 -3.86 -15.71
C ILE A 309 -4.62 -2.63 -16.06
N LEU A 310 -4.02 -1.64 -16.73
CA LEU A 310 -4.68 -0.37 -17.06
C LEU A 310 -5.80 -0.54 -18.08
N ALA A 311 -5.71 -1.52 -18.98
CA ALA A 311 -6.75 -1.87 -19.94
C ALA A 311 -7.90 -2.68 -19.32
N HIS A 312 -7.74 -3.21 -18.10
CA HIS A 312 -8.74 -4.07 -17.49
C HIS A 312 -9.98 -3.27 -17.05
N PRO A 313 -11.22 -3.71 -17.38
CA PRO A 313 -12.44 -2.98 -17.02
C PRO A 313 -12.60 -2.72 -15.52
N ASP A 314 -12.23 -3.69 -14.67
CA ASP A 314 -12.31 -3.50 -13.22
C ASP A 314 -11.29 -2.46 -12.72
N PHE A 315 -10.12 -2.33 -13.36
CA PHE A 315 -9.17 -1.28 -13.00
C PHE A 315 -9.76 0.09 -13.36
N ALA A 316 -10.27 0.24 -14.58
CA ALA A 316 -10.91 1.47 -15.06
C ALA A 316 -12.12 1.87 -14.18
N ALA A 317 -12.93 0.90 -13.75
CA ALA A 317 -14.06 1.09 -12.85
C ALA A 317 -13.66 1.31 -11.39
N GLY A 318 -12.37 1.19 -11.03
CA GLY A 318 -11.89 1.38 -9.67
C GLY A 318 -12.24 0.23 -8.72
N LYS A 319 -12.55 -0.96 -9.23
CA LYS A 319 -12.81 -2.19 -8.44
C LYS A 319 -11.48 -2.88 -8.10
N LEU A 320 -10.74 -2.24 -7.20
CA LEU A 320 -9.39 -2.66 -6.81
C LEU A 320 -9.42 -3.34 -5.45
N ASP A 321 -8.50 -4.28 -5.25
CA ASP A 321 -8.15 -4.90 -3.98
C ASP A 321 -6.84 -5.70 -4.17
N THR A 322 -6.30 -6.25 -3.09
CA THR A 322 -5.04 -7.02 -3.10
C THR A 322 -5.07 -8.30 -3.92
N HIS A 323 -6.24 -8.80 -4.31
CA HIS A 323 -6.41 -10.00 -5.15
C HIS A 323 -6.70 -9.67 -6.62
N PHE A 324 -6.60 -8.39 -7.01
CA PHE A 324 -6.89 -7.95 -8.37
C PHE A 324 -6.13 -8.75 -9.44
N LEU A 325 -4.82 -8.97 -9.27
CA LEU A 325 -4.02 -9.71 -10.26
C LEU A 325 -4.44 -11.17 -10.38
N GLU A 326 -4.79 -11.81 -9.26
CA GLU A 326 -5.24 -13.21 -9.26
C GLU A 326 -6.52 -13.35 -10.07
N ARG A 327 -7.48 -12.43 -9.89
CA ARG A 327 -8.70 -12.38 -10.70
C ARG A 327 -8.41 -12.12 -12.18
N MET A 328 -7.52 -11.17 -12.47
CA MET A 328 -7.15 -10.82 -13.84
C MET A 328 -6.52 -12.01 -14.59
N PHE A 329 -5.67 -12.80 -13.92
CA PHE A 329 -5.06 -13.98 -14.54
C PHE A 329 -6.03 -15.16 -14.66
N ALA A 330 -6.94 -15.35 -13.70
CA ALA A 330 -7.97 -16.39 -13.78
C ALA A 330 -8.92 -16.16 -14.97
N MET A 331 -9.28 -14.91 -15.28
CA MET A 331 -10.14 -14.59 -16.41
C MET A 331 -9.46 -14.77 -17.77
N ALA A 332 -8.14 -14.64 -17.86
CA ALA A 332 -7.39 -14.83 -19.11
C ALA A 332 -7.17 -16.31 -19.48
N ALA A 333 -7.46 -17.24 -18.57
CA ALA A 333 -7.33 -18.68 -18.78
C ALA A 333 -8.60 -19.35 -19.35
N HIS A 334 -9.64 -18.56 -19.61
CA HIS A 334 -10.91 -18.96 -20.22
C HIS A 334 -11.11 -18.25 -21.56
#